data_AF-A0A9Q3BFF5-F1
#
_entry.id   AF-A0A9Q3BFF5-F1
#
_cell.length_a   1.000
_cell.length_b   1.000
_cell.length_c   1.000
_cell.angle_alpha   90.00
_cell.angle_beta   90.00
_cell.angle_gamma   90.00
#
_symmetry.space_group_name_H-M   'P 1'
#
loop_
_entity.id
_entity.type
_entity.pdbx_description
1 polymer ?
#
loop_
_entity_poly.entity_id
_entity_poly.type
_entity_poly.pdbx_seq_one_letter_code
_entity_poly.pdbx_strand_id
1 'polypeptide(L)'
;MASFGDEWIGLNKSRLLWAQRALSKALHLAFGGRMLAKNLNDFLVMMELGITPLPIHCSKAWMHLYYKTSELQTPLKDLVQEHRQGNLGTWLSNTRSTMNKRNHEDVESLGAYLLIHKLAYELKHSNRVVRYDQYELQRMANFIHTSTTMPELTEGLQWLSILRMNAFQTVKSRRQTLLQSMNTNSLMEGTCPECDTPFWENVEEWKHILLDCEKFSSEIECSIKWSLCMLADNIRLLRLALSTCIYIHLLGGLMCFTTDEAYNIEYNRDEERFLLKNYQSYWLTCWCNGFGNIPHLSPPELGTHGYVPIANFL
;
A
#
# COMPACT_ATOMS: atom_id res chain seq x y z
N MET A 1 -28.18 27.97 -2.21
CA MET A 1 -29.16 27.93 -3.31
C MET A 1 -28.89 26.67 -4.11
N ALA A 2 -29.84 25.74 -4.06
CA ALA A 2 -29.83 24.50 -4.81
C ALA A 2 -30.18 24.78 -6.27
N SER A 3 -29.40 24.25 -7.22
CA SER A 3 -29.73 24.33 -8.64
C SER A 3 -29.51 22.97 -9.28
N PHE A 4 -30.61 22.20 -9.29
CA PHE A 4 -31.04 21.24 -10.29
C PHE A 4 -29.95 20.63 -11.20
N GLY A 5 -29.53 19.44 -10.77
CA GLY A 5 -28.57 18.53 -11.40
C GLY A 5 -28.17 17.44 -10.42
N ASP A 6 -29.13 16.96 -9.62
CA ASP A 6 -28.96 15.82 -8.75
C ASP A 6 -28.52 14.59 -9.58
N GLU A 7 -27.42 13.96 -9.17
CA GLU A 7 -27.37 12.55 -8.73
C GLU A 7 -27.86 11.38 -9.60
N TRP A 8 -28.20 11.52 -10.87
CA TRP A 8 -28.94 10.43 -11.53
C TRP A 8 -28.11 9.25 -12.08
N ILE A 9 -26.79 9.26 -11.90
CA ILE A 9 -25.97 8.03 -11.93
C ILE A 9 -25.05 8.01 -10.70
N GLY A 10 -25.61 7.63 -9.55
CA GLY A 10 -24.90 7.04 -8.43
C GLY A 10 -23.93 7.87 -7.58
N LEU A 11 -23.58 9.12 -7.93
CA LEU A 11 -22.32 9.70 -7.44
C LEU A 11 -22.33 11.19 -7.02
N ASN A 12 -23.37 11.70 -6.34
CA ASN A 12 -23.14 12.92 -5.54
C ASN A 12 -22.26 12.60 -4.35
N LYS A 13 -21.44 13.58 -3.97
CA LYS A 13 -20.66 13.64 -2.74
C LYS A 13 -21.40 13.03 -1.53
N SER A 14 -22.67 13.32 -1.33
CA SER A 14 -23.51 12.73 -0.26
C SER A 14 -23.56 11.18 -0.31
N ARG A 15 -23.89 10.60 -1.47
CA ARG A 15 -23.98 9.16 -1.70
C ARG A 15 -22.59 8.50 -1.73
N LEU A 16 -21.62 9.17 -2.34
CA LEU A 16 -20.22 8.78 -2.36
C LEU A 16 -19.63 8.69 -0.95
N LEU A 17 -20.00 9.60 -0.04
CA LEU A 17 -19.59 9.53 1.36
C LEU A 17 -20.13 8.29 2.06
N TRP A 18 -21.37 7.90 1.76
CA TRP A 18 -21.97 6.68 2.32
C TRP A 18 -21.30 5.42 1.80
N ALA A 19 -21.09 5.33 0.48
CA ALA A 19 -20.37 4.24 -0.15
C ALA A 19 -18.92 4.14 0.35
N GLN A 20 -18.22 5.28 0.46
CA GLN A 20 -16.88 5.35 1.02
C GLN A 20 -16.87 4.87 2.48
N ARG A 21 -17.82 5.30 3.32
CA ARG A 21 -17.92 4.83 4.72
C ARG A 21 -18.17 3.32 4.81
N ALA A 22 -19.05 2.78 3.96
CA ALA A 22 -19.32 1.36 3.90
C ALA A 22 -18.06 0.58 3.48
N LEU A 23 -17.36 1.07 2.45
CA LEU A 23 -16.09 0.52 1.99
C LEU A 23 -15.03 0.57 3.10
N SER A 24 -14.78 1.72 3.73
CA SER A 24 -13.83 1.87 4.83
C SER A 24 -14.13 0.88 5.98
N LYS A 25 -15.41 0.71 6.35
CA LYS A 25 -15.79 -0.29 7.36
C LYS A 25 -15.49 -1.72 6.91
N ALA A 26 -15.80 -2.07 5.66
CA ALA A 26 -15.52 -3.39 5.11
C ALA A 26 -14.00 -3.67 5.08
N LEU A 27 -13.21 -2.68 4.65
CA LEU A 27 -11.75 -2.74 4.65
C LEU A 27 -11.19 -2.96 6.06
N HIS A 28 -11.70 -2.24 7.06
CA HIS A 28 -11.26 -2.40 8.44
C HIS A 28 -11.68 -3.74 9.06
N LEU A 29 -12.82 -4.29 8.65
CA LEU A 29 -13.24 -5.64 9.04
C LEU A 29 -12.33 -6.70 8.42
N ALA A 30 -11.95 -6.54 7.14
CA ALA A 30 -11.05 -7.45 6.45
C ALA A 30 -9.65 -7.50 7.11
N PHE A 31 -9.19 -6.42 7.74
CA PHE A 31 -7.90 -6.33 8.44
C PHE A 31 -7.97 -6.57 9.96
N GLY A 32 -9.03 -7.18 10.50
CA GLY A 32 -9.04 -7.65 11.89
C GLY A 32 -9.87 -6.83 12.89
N GLY A 33 -10.82 -6.02 12.42
CA GLY A 33 -11.86 -5.44 13.28
C GLY A 33 -11.40 -4.36 14.26
N ARG A 34 -12.21 -4.12 15.32
CA ARG A 34 -12.21 -2.86 16.10
C ARG A 34 -10.90 -2.46 16.80
N MET A 35 -10.01 -3.41 17.15
CA MET A 35 -8.76 -3.08 17.87
C MET A 35 -7.71 -2.42 16.97
N LEU A 36 -7.64 -2.82 15.69
CA LEU A 36 -6.67 -2.31 14.72
C LEU A 36 -7.26 -1.18 13.86
N ALA A 37 -8.58 -1.17 13.69
CA ALA A 37 -9.32 -0.22 12.85
C ALA A 37 -8.99 1.26 13.10
N LYS A 38 -8.74 1.67 14.35
CA LYS A 38 -8.42 3.09 14.66
C LYS A 38 -7.09 3.56 14.07
N ASN A 39 -6.17 2.64 13.80
CA ASN A 39 -4.84 2.92 13.30
C ASN A 39 -4.68 2.64 11.81
N LEU A 40 -5.72 2.21 11.11
CA LEU A 40 -5.64 1.98 9.67
C LEU A 40 -5.86 3.30 8.91
N ASN A 41 -5.03 3.54 7.89
CA ASN A 41 -5.26 4.59 6.91
C ASN A 41 -5.97 3.95 5.70
N ASP A 42 -7.19 4.38 5.39
CA ASP A 42 -8.00 3.81 4.30
C ASP A 42 -7.27 3.81 2.95
N PHE A 43 -6.50 4.84 2.65
CA PHE A 43 -5.75 4.93 1.40
C PHE A 43 -4.65 3.87 1.36
N LEU A 44 -3.89 3.69 2.45
CA LEU A 44 -2.88 2.63 2.52
C LEU A 44 -3.49 1.23 2.47
N VAL A 45 -4.63 1.02 3.13
CA VAL A 45 -5.35 -0.26 3.06
C VAL A 45 -5.78 -0.58 1.63
N MET A 46 -6.29 0.44 0.91
CA MET A 46 -6.62 0.31 -0.51
C MET A 46 -5.39 -0.01 -1.36
N MET A 47 -4.25 0.65 -1.09
CA MET A 47 -2.99 0.40 -1.80
C MET A 47 -2.47 -1.01 -1.57
N GLU A 48 -2.47 -1.48 -0.32
CA GLU A 48 -2.07 -2.84 0.05
C GLU A 48 -2.93 -3.89 -0.64
N LEU A 49 -4.26 -3.68 -0.67
CA LEU A 49 -5.17 -4.61 -1.32
C LEU A 49 -5.26 -4.47 -2.85
N GLY A 50 -4.54 -3.52 -3.45
CA GLY A 50 -4.69 -3.21 -4.88
C GLY A 50 -6.07 -2.67 -5.27
N ILE A 51 -6.86 -2.20 -4.31
CA ILE A 51 -8.19 -1.64 -4.53
C ILE A 51 -8.04 -0.18 -4.98
N THR A 52 -8.62 0.16 -6.13
CA THR A 52 -8.63 1.55 -6.59
C THR A 52 -9.54 2.40 -5.69
N PRO A 53 -9.06 3.55 -5.17
CA PRO A 53 -9.90 4.46 -4.39
C PRO A 53 -11.20 4.82 -5.09
N LEU A 54 -12.32 4.80 -4.37
CA LEU A 54 -13.65 4.99 -4.94
C LEU A 54 -13.78 6.24 -5.82
N PRO A 55 -13.26 7.43 -5.45
CA PRO A 55 -13.32 8.62 -6.32
C PRO A 55 -12.61 8.43 -7.67
N ILE A 56 -11.51 7.69 -7.68
CA ILE A 56 -10.74 7.38 -8.89
C ILE A 56 -11.51 6.37 -9.75
N HIS A 57 -12.02 5.30 -9.14
CA HIS A 57 -12.83 4.30 -9.84
C HIS A 57 -14.05 4.95 -10.51
N CYS A 58 -14.75 5.81 -9.77
CA CYS A 58 -15.87 6.59 -10.28
C CYS A 58 -15.46 7.46 -11.46
N SER A 59 -14.34 8.18 -11.35
CA SER A 59 -13.84 9.04 -12.43
C SER A 59 -13.46 8.25 -13.70
N LYS A 60 -12.90 7.04 -13.55
CA LYS A 60 -12.62 6.13 -14.67
C LYS A 60 -13.91 5.67 -15.37
N ALA A 61 -14.91 5.22 -14.61
CA ALA A 61 -16.20 4.76 -15.16
C ALA A 61 -16.90 5.87 -15.96
N TRP A 62 -16.80 7.08 -15.45
CA TRP A 62 -17.29 8.30 -16.03
C TRP A 62 -16.57 8.67 -17.35
N MET A 63 -15.25 8.55 -17.41
CA MET A 63 -14.49 8.73 -18.65
C MET A 63 -14.83 7.66 -19.69
N HIS A 64 -15.01 6.40 -19.27
CA HIS A 64 -15.50 5.33 -20.15
C HIS A 64 -16.86 5.68 -20.75
N LEU A 65 -17.80 6.19 -19.94
CA LEU A 65 -19.11 6.63 -20.43
C LEU A 65 -18.96 7.74 -21.48
N TYR A 66 -18.07 8.71 -21.21
CA TYR A 66 -17.79 9.80 -22.14
C TYR A 66 -17.27 9.30 -23.49
N TYR A 67 -16.29 8.39 -23.51
CA TYR A 67 -15.77 7.84 -24.76
C TYR A 67 -16.80 7.02 -25.54
N LYS A 68 -17.68 6.29 -24.84
CA LYS A 68 -18.74 5.50 -25.47
C LYS A 68 -19.96 6.30 -25.91
N THR A 69 -19.98 7.62 -25.69
CA THR A 69 -21.16 8.46 -25.92
C THR A 69 -21.75 8.32 -27.32
N SER A 70 -20.90 8.19 -28.35
CA SER A 70 -21.35 7.98 -29.75
C SER A 70 -22.12 6.68 -29.94
N GLU A 71 -21.81 5.66 -29.15
CA GLU A 71 -22.37 4.31 -29.20
C GLU A 71 -23.58 4.11 -28.27
N LEU A 72 -23.79 5.02 -27.31
CA LEU A 72 -24.90 4.93 -26.37
C LEU A 72 -26.25 5.11 -27.10
N GLN A 73 -27.19 4.21 -26.84
CA GLN A 73 -28.60 4.32 -27.28
C GLN A 73 -29.54 4.67 -26.12
N THR A 74 -28.98 5.00 -24.96
CA THR A 74 -29.72 5.29 -23.74
C THR A 74 -29.86 6.80 -23.54
N PRO A 75 -30.77 7.26 -22.67
CA PRO A 75 -30.87 8.68 -22.29
C PRO A 75 -29.57 9.28 -21.73
N LEU A 76 -28.57 8.44 -21.40
CA LEU A 76 -27.24 8.88 -21.02
C LEU A 76 -26.50 9.58 -22.16
N LYS A 77 -26.78 9.23 -23.42
CA LYS A 77 -26.23 9.90 -24.59
C LYS A 77 -26.64 11.38 -24.60
N ASP A 78 -27.93 11.64 -24.45
CA ASP A 78 -28.49 12.98 -24.47
C ASP A 78 -27.92 13.81 -23.31
N LEU A 79 -27.71 13.20 -22.13
CA LEU A 79 -27.08 13.86 -20.98
C LEU A 79 -25.63 14.29 -21.24
N VAL A 80 -24.85 13.50 -22.00
CA VAL A 80 -23.48 13.86 -22.34
C VAL A 80 -23.43 14.88 -23.49
N GLN A 81 -24.35 14.77 -24.45
CA GLN A 81 -24.39 15.62 -25.65
C GLN A 81 -25.04 16.99 -25.38
N GLU A 82 -26.12 17.06 -24.62
CA GLU A 82 -26.92 18.27 -24.36
C GLU A 82 -26.41 19.10 -23.16
N HIS A 83 -25.16 18.90 -22.74
CA HIS A 83 -24.64 19.64 -21.59
C HIS A 83 -24.67 21.14 -21.85
N ARG A 84 -25.58 21.83 -21.16
CA ARG A 84 -25.77 23.28 -21.28
C ARG A 84 -24.45 23.98 -20.97
N GLN A 85 -23.88 24.63 -22.00
CA GLN A 85 -22.74 25.52 -21.88
C GLN A 85 -23.08 26.62 -20.86
N GLY A 86 -22.53 26.54 -19.65
CA GLY A 86 -22.80 27.52 -18.59
C GLY A 86 -22.68 27.00 -17.16
N ASN A 87 -22.88 25.69 -16.93
CA ASN A 87 -22.78 25.12 -15.58
C ASN A 87 -21.35 24.63 -15.28
N LEU A 88 -20.53 25.54 -14.75
CA LEU A 88 -19.22 25.21 -14.19
C LEU A 88 -19.37 24.33 -12.93
N GLY A 89 -18.54 23.29 -12.81
CA GLY A 89 -18.47 22.45 -11.61
C GLY A 89 -19.28 21.14 -11.67
N THR A 90 -19.94 20.84 -12.78
CA THR A 90 -20.55 19.52 -13.02
C THR A 90 -19.49 18.44 -13.26
N TRP A 91 -19.83 17.17 -13.01
CA TRP A 91 -18.92 16.06 -13.34
C TRP A 91 -18.50 16.07 -14.82
N LEU A 92 -19.43 16.34 -15.74
CA LEU A 92 -19.14 16.35 -17.17
C LEU A 92 -18.22 17.53 -17.56
N SER A 93 -18.46 18.72 -17.00
CA SER A 93 -17.60 19.89 -17.23
C SER A 93 -16.19 19.68 -16.66
N ASN A 94 -16.09 19.07 -15.47
CA ASN A 94 -14.80 18.72 -14.85
C ASN A 94 -14.07 17.65 -15.64
N THR A 95 -14.76 16.60 -16.09
CA THR A 95 -14.17 15.52 -16.89
C THR A 95 -13.72 16.02 -18.25
N ARG A 96 -14.58 16.78 -18.96
CA ARG A 96 -14.21 17.43 -20.22
C ARG A 96 -13.03 18.38 -20.02
N SER A 97 -12.99 19.17 -18.94
CA SER A 97 -11.85 20.03 -18.61
C SER A 97 -10.56 19.24 -18.37
N THR A 98 -10.63 18.15 -17.60
CA THR A 98 -9.48 17.28 -17.31
C THR A 98 -8.97 16.58 -18.57
N MET A 99 -9.87 16.09 -19.43
CA MET A 99 -9.52 15.47 -20.72
C MET A 99 -8.89 16.49 -21.67
N ASN A 100 -9.53 17.65 -21.85
CA ASN A 100 -9.06 18.70 -22.78
C ASN A 100 -7.74 19.35 -22.34
N LYS A 101 -7.48 19.45 -21.03
CA LYS A 101 -6.25 20.11 -20.53
C LYS A 101 -5.00 19.26 -20.71
N ARG A 102 -5.11 17.94 -20.90
CA ARG A 102 -3.96 17.05 -20.70
C ARG A 102 -3.80 15.91 -21.72
N ASN A 103 -4.56 15.90 -22.82
CA ASN A 103 -4.45 14.89 -23.89
C ASN A 103 -4.37 13.46 -23.35
N HIS A 104 -5.12 13.12 -22.30
CA HIS A 104 -5.17 11.73 -21.84
C HIS A 104 -5.88 10.90 -22.91
N GLU A 105 -5.14 10.02 -23.56
CA GLU A 105 -5.60 9.24 -24.71
C GLU A 105 -6.54 8.09 -24.29
N ASP A 106 -6.44 7.64 -23.03
CA ASP A 106 -7.21 6.52 -22.50
C ASP A 106 -7.58 6.64 -21.01
N VAL A 107 -8.41 5.70 -20.54
CA VAL A 107 -8.93 5.68 -19.17
C VAL A 107 -7.91 5.21 -18.13
N GLU A 108 -6.90 4.45 -18.55
CA GLU A 108 -5.86 3.96 -17.64
C GLU A 108 -4.87 5.06 -17.27
N SER A 109 -4.45 5.88 -18.23
CA SER A 109 -3.60 7.05 -18.01
C SER A 109 -4.26 8.08 -17.08
N LEU A 110 -5.57 8.31 -17.21
CA LEU A 110 -6.30 9.14 -16.24
C LEU A 110 -6.32 8.49 -14.84
N GLY A 111 -6.56 7.18 -14.77
CA GLY A 111 -6.56 6.45 -13.50
C GLY A 111 -5.24 6.59 -12.75
N ALA A 112 -4.12 6.39 -13.45
CA ALA A 112 -2.78 6.58 -12.91
C ALA A 112 -2.54 8.03 -12.46
N TYR A 113 -2.91 9.01 -13.28
CA TYR A 113 -2.81 10.42 -12.95
C TYR A 113 -3.57 10.80 -11.67
N LEU A 114 -4.83 10.38 -11.57
CA LEU A 114 -5.67 10.65 -10.40
C LEU A 114 -5.12 9.99 -9.15
N LEU A 115 -4.51 8.80 -9.28
CA LEU A 115 -3.86 8.13 -8.17
C LEU A 115 -2.61 8.89 -7.70
N ILE A 116 -1.76 9.36 -8.61
CA ILE A 116 -0.59 10.19 -8.27
C ILE A 116 -1.03 11.45 -7.52
N HIS A 117 -2.10 12.11 -7.99
CA HIS A 117 -2.65 13.27 -7.30
C HIS A 117 -3.20 12.94 -5.92
N LYS A 118 -3.86 11.79 -5.77
CA LYS A 118 -4.34 11.32 -4.47
C LYS A 118 -3.19 11.01 -3.53
N LEU A 119 -2.13 10.35 -4.00
CA LEU A 119 -0.92 10.10 -3.24
C LEU A 119 -0.27 11.42 -2.79
N ALA A 120 -0.08 12.38 -3.70
CA ALA A 120 0.47 13.69 -3.38
C ALA A 120 -0.38 14.47 -2.36
N TYR A 121 -1.71 14.28 -2.38
CA TYR A 121 -2.58 14.81 -1.34
C TYR A 121 -2.33 14.11 -0.01
N GLU A 122 -2.34 12.78 0.04
CA GLU A 122 -2.17 11.99 1.26
C GLU A 122 -0.79 12.18 1.92
N LEU A 123 0.27 12.35 1.13
CA LEU A 123 1.63 12.67 1.61
C LEU A 123 1.68 13.94 2.46
N LYS A 124 0.80 14.92 2.19
CA LYS A 124 0.72 16.17 2.96
C LYS A 124 -0.06 16.02 4.27
N HIS A 125 -0.82 14.94 4.43
CA HIS A 125 -1.80 14.79 5.52
C HIS A 125 -1.56 13.57 6.40
N SER A 126 -0.66 12.66 6.02
CA SER A 126 -0.39 11.44 6.78
C SER A 126 1.08 11.05 6.80
N ASN A 127 1.70 11.11 7.97
CA ASN A 127 3.08 10.64 8.19
C ASN A 127 3.24 9.14 7.87
N ARG A 128 2.17 8.35 8.00
CA ARG A 128 2.19 6.93 7.59
C ARG A 128 2.36 6.79 6.09
N VAL A 129 1.69 7.64 5.30
CA VAL A 129 1.82 7.64 3.84
C VAL A 129 3.20 8.16 3.43
N VAL A 130 3.74 9.16 4.14
CA VAL A 130 5.14 9.60 3.94
C VAL A 130 6.12 8.45 4.18
N ARG A 131 5.99 7.74 5.30
CA ARG A 131 6.83 6.57 5.60
C ARG A 131 6.66 5.47 4.56
N TYR A 132 5.43 5.22 4.13
CA TYR A 132 5.09 4.20 3.13
C TYR A 132 5.75 4.49 1.77
N ASP A 133 5.70 5.75 1.34
CA ASP A 133 6.32 6.26 0.10
C ASP A 133 7.84 6.32 0.20
N GLN A 134 8.38 6.77 1.34
CA GLN A 134 9.82 6.81 1.60
C GLN A 134 10.46 5.42 1.53
N TYR A 135 9.72 4.38 1.94
CA TYR A 135 10.16 2.99 1.87
C TYR A 135 9.78 2.34 0.53
N GLU A 136 9.19 3.09 -0.40
CA GLU A 136 8.68 2.62 -1.69
C GLU A 136 7.95 1.26 -1.56
N LEU A 137 7.10 1.14 -0.53
CA LEU A 137 6.32 -0.06 -0.29
C LEU A 137 5.28 -0.16 -1.41
N GLN A 138 5.61 -0.87 -2.49
CA GLN A 138 4.71 -0.99 -3.64
C GLN A 138 3.42 -1.73 -3.26
N ARG A 139 2.45 -1.86 -4.16
CA ARG A 139 1.15 -2.52 -3.85
C ARG A 139 1.33 -4.03 -3.64
N MET A 140 0.65 -4.60 -2.65
CA MET A 140 0.63 -6.05 -2.38
C MET A 140 -0.48 -6.82 -3.12
N ALA A 141 -0.85 -6.43 -4.34
CA ALA A 141 -1.97 -7.07 -5.04
C ALA A 141 -1.81 -8.61 -5.20
N ASN A 142 -0.58 -9.10 -5.36
CA ASN A 142 -0.28 -10.52 -5.46
C ASN A 142 -0.38 -11.28 -4.14
N PHE A 143 -0.33 -10.57 -3.02
CA PHE A 143 -0.35 -11.13 -1.69
C PHE A 143 -1.74 -11.66 -1.29
N ILE A 144 -2.79 -10.99 -1.75
CA ILE A 144 -4.17 -11.51 -1.67
C ILE A 144 -4.27 -12.80 -2.49
N HIS A 145 -3.66 -12.84 -3.67
CA HIS A 145 -3.65 -14.06 -4.46
C HIS A 145 -2.91 -15.18 -3.71
N THR A 146 -1.76 -14.89 -3.10
CA THR A 146 -1.06 -15.86 -2.26
C THR A 146 -1.91 -16.33 -1.08
N SER A 147 -2.62 -15.45 -0.36
CA SER A 147 -3.43 -15.90 0.78
C SER A 147 -4.52 -16.90 0.39
N THR A 148 -4.95 -16.89 -0.89
CA THR A 148 -5.85 -17.92 -1.42
C THR A 148 -5.15 -19.24 -1.76
N THR A 149 -3.86 -19.22 -2.11
CA THR A 149 -3.10 -20.42 -2.48
C THR A 149 -2.33 -21.04 -1.31
N MET A 150 -2.00 -20.25 -0.28
CA MET A 150 -1.29 -20.64 0.95
C MET A 150 -2.04 -20.11 2.18
N PRO A 151 -3.18 -20.73 2.54
CA PRO A 151 -4.03 -20.25 3.64
C PRO A 151 -3.31 -20.15 4.98
N GLU A 152 -2.31 -21.00 5.21
CA GLU A 152 -1.47 -21.02 6.42
C GLU A 152 -0.72 -19.72 6.68
N LEU A 153 -0.43 -18.94 5.62
CA LEU A 153 0.27 -17.66 5.77
C LEU A 153 -0.67 -16.49 6.08
N THR A 154 -1.98 -16.66 5.92
CA THR A 154 -2.97 -15.55 5.92
C THR A 154 -2.85 -14.63 7.13
N GLU A 155 -2.61 -15.18 8.32
CA GLU A 155 -2.48 -14.40 9.55
C GLU A 155 -1.22 -13.52 9.53
N GLY A 156 -0.05 -14.12 9.31
CA GLY A 156 1.20 -13.37 9.21
C GLY A 156 1.22 -12.39 8.04
N LEU A 157 0.52 -12.73 6.96
CA LEU A 157 0.30 -11.82 5.84
C LEU A 157 -0.49 -10.57 6.27
N GLN A 158 -1.57 -10.76 7.04
CA GLN A 158 -2.34 -9.66 7.60
C GLN A 158 -1.48 -8.80 8.54
N TRP A 159 -0.66 -9.41 9.39
CA TRP A 159 0.26 -8.69 10.27
C TRP A 159 1.32 -7.91 9.50
N LEU A 160 1.92 -8.51 8.47
CA LEU A 160 2.89 -7.82 7.62
C LEU A 160 2.27 -6.59 6.93
N SER A 161 1.03 -6.69 6.47
CA SER A 161 0.31 -5.54 5.90
C SER A 161 0.14 -4.41 6.92
N ILE A 162 -0.22 -4.75 8.17
CA ILE A 162 -0.36 -3.78 9.26
C ILE A 162 1.00 -3.14 9.57
N LEU A 163 2.09 -3.91 9.52
CA LEU A 163 3.45 -3.42 9.71
C LEU A 163 3.87 -2.45 8.62
N ARG A 164 3.64 -2.82 7.35
CA ARG A 164 3.93 -2.00 6.19
C ARG A 164 3.17 -0.67 6.20
N MET A 165 1.91 -0.69 6.63
CA MET A 165 1.10 0.52 6.81
C MET A 165 1.46 1.35 8.05
N ASN A 166 2.43 0.91 8.86
CA ASN A 166 2.81 1.51 10.14
C ASN A 166 1.59 1.71 11.06
N ALA A 167 0.74 0.68 11.13
CA ALA A 167 -0.53 0.69 11.84
C ALA A 167 -0.51 -0.09 13.17
N PHE A 168 0.60 -0.77 13.49
CA PHE A 168 0.79 -1.36 14.80
C PHE A 168 0.77 -0.32 15.91
N GLN A 169 0.30 -0.74 17.08
CA GLN A 169 0.34 0.09 18.27
C GLN A 169 1.79 0.20 18.75
N THR A 170 2.27 1.43 18.91
CA THR A 170 3.53 1.69 19.62
C THR A 170 3.35 1.47 21.12
N VAL A 171 4.44 1.20 21.84
CA VAL A 171 4.44 1.08 23.31
C VAL A 171 3.82 2.33 23.95
N LYS A 172 4.14 3.52 23.42
CA LYS A 172 3.51 4.78 23.82
C LYS A 172 2.00 4.76 23.67
N SER A 173 1.48 4.39 22.50
CA SER A 173 0.04 4.38 22.22
C SER A 173 -0.71 3.33 23.07
N ARG A 174 -0.09 2.17 23.28
CA ARG A 174 -0.62 1.10 24.13
C ARG A 174 -0.67 1.53 25.60
N ARG A 175 0.40 2.16 26.10
CA ARG A 175 0.45 2.77 27.44
C ARG A 175 -0.66 3.79 27.66
N GLN A 176 -0.88 4.71 26.71
CA GLN A 176 -1.96 5.68 26.80
C GLN A 176 -3.34 5.01 26.87
N THR A 177 -3.55 3.97 26.07
CA THR A 177 -4.80 3.19 26.07
C THR A 177 -5.01 2.47 27.41
N LEU A 178 -3.97 1.87 27.98
CA LEU A 178 -4.02 1.18 29.27
C LEU A 178 -4.31 2.15 30.43
N LEU A 179 -3.68 3.32 30.44
CA LEU A 179 -3.93 4.38 31.42
C LEU A 179 -5.38 4.86 31.37
N GLN A 180 -5.96 5.00 30.18
CA GLN A 180 -7.37 5.36 30.01
C GLN A 180 -8.33 4.25 30.50
N SER A 181 -7.89 2.99 30.47
CA SER A 181 -8.68 1.84 30.93
C SER A 181 -8.57 1.54 32.43
N MET A 182 -7.91 2.39 33.22
CA MET A 182 -7.64 2.20 34.65
C MET A 182 -6.91 0.89 35.00
N ASN A 183 -6.13 0.34 34.06
CA ASN A 183 -5.30 -0.84 34.31
C ASN A 183 -3.90 -0.43 34.80
N THR A 184 -3.35 -1.19 35.74
CA THR A 184 -1.95 -1.03 36.18
C THR A 184 -1.03 -1.31 35.00
N ASN A 185 -0.17 -0.35 34.64
CA ASN A 185 0.67 -0.45 33.45
C ASN A 185 2.15 -0.63 33.84
N SER A 186 2.74 -1.75 33.42
CA SER A 186 4.17 -2.04 33.52
C SER A 186 4.99 -1.56 32.31
N LEU A 187 4.34 -1.09 31.23
CA LEU A 187 5.03 -0.65 30.02
C LEU A 187 5.78 0.66 30.26
N MET A 188 7.09 0.64 29.97
CA MET A 188 7.93 1.82 29.94
C MET A 188 8.00 2.38 28.51
N GLU A 189 7.79 3.70 28.36
CA GLU A 189 7.88 4.33 27.03
C GLU A 189 9.34 4.35 26.57
N GLY A 190 9.58 3.99 25.32
CA GLY A 190 10.93 3.97 24.76
C GLY A 190 11.73 2.71 25.06
N THR A 191 11.14 1.66 25.63
CA THR A 191 11.80 0.36 25.83
C THR A 191 10.99 -0.77 25.22
N CYS A 192 11.69 -1.81 24.76
CA CYS A 192 11.07 -3.05 24.36
C CYS A 192 10.34 -3.69 25.55
N PRO A 193 9.05 -4.07 25.42
CA PRO A 193 8.31 -4.68 26.51
C PRO A 193 8.76 -6.11 26.83
N GLU A 194 9.53 -6.75 25.95
CA GLU A 194 9.96 -8.14 26.09
C GLU A 194 11.37 -8.25 26.67
N CYS A 195 12.32 -7.48 26.17
CA CYS A 195 13.74 -7.55 26.58
C CYS A 195 14.26 -6.31 27.31
N ASP A 196 13.39 -5.34 27.62
CA ASP A 196 13.71 -4.08 28.32
C ASP A 196 14.78 -3.20 27.64
N THR A 197 15.22 -3.55 26.43
CA THR A 197 16.22 -2.79 25.68
C THR A 197 15.62 -1.46 25.21
N PRO A 198 16.32 -0.32 25.35
CA PRO A 198 15.82 0.96 24.88
C PRO A 198 15.72 0.99 23.36
N PHE A 199 14.62 1.55 22.85
CA PHE A 199 14.51 1.90 21.44
C PHE A 199 15.38 3.12 21.15
N TRP A 200 16.11 3.07 20.04
CA TRP A 200 16.88 4.21 19.55
C TRP A 200 15.93 5.31 19.06
N GLU A 201 16.32 6.58 19.24
CA GLU A 201 15.54 7.70 18.73
C GLU A 201 15.33 7.60 17.21
N ASN A 202 14.11 7.87 16.75
CA ASN A 202 13.70 7.80 15.34
C ASN A 202 13.79 6.41 14.70
N VAL A 203 13.92 5.35 15.50
CA VAL A 203 13.84 3.97 15.02
C VAL A 203 12.48 3.38 15.33
N GLU A 204 11.88 2.71 14.35
CA GLU A 204 10.61 2.03 14.54
C GLU A 204 10.77 0.85 15.50
N GLU A 205 9.88 0.74 16.49
CA GLU A 205 9.92 -0.27 17.56
C GLU A 205 10.00 -1.71 16.99
N TRP A 206 9.30 -1.98 15.89
CA TRP A 206 9.28 -3.28 15.21
C TRP A 206 10.58 -3.66 14.53
N LYS A 207 11.43 -2.68 14.17
CA LYS A 207 12.76 -2.98 13.66
C LYS A 207 13.59 -3.71 14.71
N HIS A 208 13.49 -3.30 15.98
CA HIS A 208 14.17 -4.00 17.06
C HIS A 208 13.62 -5.42 17.23
N ILE A 209 12.29 -5.59 17.22
CA ILE A 209 11.67 -6.92 17.37
C ILE A 209 12.13 -7.89 16.26
N LEU A 210 12.18 -7.42 15.02
CA LEU A 210 12.52 -8.26 13.86
C LEU A 210 14.02 -8.52 13.70
N LEU A 211 14.89 -7.62 14.18
CA LEU A 211 16.33 -7.71 13.90
C LEU A 211 17.18 -8.05 15.12
N ASP A 212 16.82 -7.52 16.29
CA ASP A 212 17.76 -7.35 17.41
C ASP A 212 17.20 -7.84 18.76
N CYS A 213 15.92 -8.25 18.85
CA CYS A 213 15.31 -8.58 20.13
C CYS A 213 15.71 -9.99 20.58
N GLU A 214 16.50 -10.07 21.66
CA GLU A 214 17.00 -11.34 22.21
C GLU A 214 15.89 -12.31 22.61
N LYS A 215 14.74 -11.80 23.03
CA LYS A 215 13.58 -12.63 23.43
C LYS A 215 12.96 -13.40 22.28
N PHE A 216 13.08 -12.87 21.05
CA PHE A 216 12.60 -13.52 19.84
C PHE A 216 13.72 -14.21 19.06
N SER A 217 14.90 -14.38 19.67
CA SER A 217 16.05 -14.98 18.99
C SER A 217 15.75 -16.38 18.44
N SER A 218 15.03 -17.22 19.19
CA SER A 218 14.60 -18.55 18.72
C SER A 218 13.71 -18.47 17.48
N GLU A 219 12.72 -17.59 17.51
CA GLU A 219 11.75 -17.39 16.44
C GLU A 219 12.46 -16.82 15.20
N ILE A 220 13.35 -15.84 15.39
CA ILE A 220 14.20 -15.28 14.34
C ILE A 220 15.05 -16.37 13.69
N GLU A 221 15.75 -17.19 14.49
CA GLU A 221 16.60 -18.29 14.01
C GLU A 221 15.81 -19.31 13.18
N CYS A 222 14.59 -19.65 13.60
CA CYS A 222 13.75 -20.63 12.91
C CYS A 222 13.00 -20.08 11.67
N SER A 223 12.81 -18.77 11.55
CA SER A 223 11.98 -18.16 10.50
C SER A 223 12.77 -17.28 9.54
N ILE A 224 13.25 -16.12 10.00
CA ILE A 224 13.78 -15.05 9.14
C ILE A 224 15.31 -14.97 9.10
N LYS A 225 16.03 -15.76 9.90
CA LYS A 225 17.51 -15.68 9.98
C LYS A 225 18.20 -15.81 8.65
N TRP A 226 17.80 -16.79 7.83
CA TRP A 226 18.39 -16.98 6.51
C TRP A 226 18.19 -15.74 5.63
N SER A 227 17.00 -15.14 5.67
CA SER A 227 16.70 -13.88 5.00
C SER A 227 17.56 -12.72 5.48
N LEU A 228 17.76 -12.61 6.80
CA LEU A 228 18.63 -11.60 7.40
C LEU A 228 20.07 -11.72 6.91
N CYS A 229 20.63 -12.93 6.92
CA CYS A 229 21.99 -13.19 6.44
C CYS A 229 22.13 -12.87 4.95
N MET A 230 21.20 -13.36 4.13
CA MET A 230 21.17 -13.10 2.68
C MET A 230 21.12 -11.61 2.35
N LEU A 231 20.21 -10.87 3.00
CA LEU A 231 20.11 -9.42 2.84
C LEU A 231 21.36 -8.70 3.33
N ALA A 232 21.91 -9.11 4.48
CA ALA A 232 23.10 -8.50 5.05
C ALA A 232 24.31 -8.63 4.11
N ASP A 233 24.52 -9.81 3.52
CA ASP A 233 25.64 -10.06 2.61
C ASP A 233 25.50 -9.24 1.32
N ASN A 234 24.28 -9.13 0.78
CA ASN A 234 24.03 -8.34 -0.42
C ASN A 234 24.11 -6.82 -0.16
N ILE A 235 23.62 -6.34 0.97
CA ILE A 235 23.61 -4.90 1.31
C ILE A 235 24.99 -4.42 1.76
N ARG A 236 25.80 -5.26 2.43
CA ARG A 236 27.18 -4.93 2.81
C ARG A 236 28.02 -4.55 1.60
N LEU A 237 27.82 -5.22 0.46
CA LEU A 237 28.48 -4.86 -0.80
C LEU A 237 28.14 -3.44 -1.26
N LEU A 238 26.99 -2.90 -0.84
CA LEU A 238 26.49 -1.57 -1.22
C LEU A 238 26.86 -0.45 -0.22
N ARG A 239 27.55 -0.76 0.89
CA ARG A 239 27.99 0.21 1.93
C ARG A 239 26.87 1.08 2.54
N LEU A 240 25.65 0.56 2.61
CA LEU A 240 24.49 1.28 3.15
C LEU A 240 24.30 1.07 4.67
N ALA A 241 23.39 1.83 5.29
CA ALA A 241 22.98 1.66 6.69
C ALA A 241 22.28 0.29 6.89
N LEU A 242 23.09 -0.73 7.19
CA LEU A 242 22.75 -2.15 7.09
C LEU A 242 21.40 -2.52 7.72
N SER A 243 21.17 -2.17 8.99
CA SER A 243 19.96 -2.59 9.70
C SER A 243 18.69 -1.94 9.18
N THR A 244 18.73 -0.66 8.77
CA THR A 244 17.56 0.02 8.20
C THR A 244 17.24 -0.51 6.81
N CYS A 245 18.27 -0.78 6.00
CA CYS A 245 18.08 -1.38 4.68
C CYS A 245 17.44 -2.76 4.80
N ILE A 246 17.97 -3.63 5.68
CA ILE A 246 17.44 -4.97 5.91
C ILE A 246 15.98 -4.87 6.35
N TYR A 247 15.67 -4.04 7.34
CA TYR A 247 14.29 -3.84 7.80
C TYR A 247 13.34 -3.46 6.66
N ILE A 248 13.73 -2.48 5.82
CA ILE A 248 12.88 -2.02 4.71
C ILE A 248 12.69 -3.12 3.66
N HIS A 249 13.75 -3.88 3.34
CA HIS A 249 13.65 -5.01 2.42
C HIS A 249 12.80 -6.15 2.99
N LEU A 250 12.88 -6.44 4.30
CA LEU A 250 11.97 -7.38 4.96
C LEU A 250 10.52 -6.93 4.81
N LEU A 251 10.25 -5.63 4.84
CA LEU A 251 8.91 -5.15 4.58
C LEU A 251 8.50 -5.18 3.11
N GLY A 252 9.37 -5.61 2.18
CA GLY A 252 9.13 -5.55 0.74
C GLY A 252 9.27 -4.16 0.15
N GLY A 253 9.93 -3.26 0.87
CA GLY A 253 10.23 -1.90 0.45
C GLY A 253 11.60 -1.78 -0.18
N LEU A 254 11.83 -0.62 -0.77
CA LEU A 254 13.07 -0.22 -1.43
C LEU A 254 13.57 1.05 -0.73
N MET A 255 14.87 1.13 -0.43
CA MET A 255 15.45 2.41 -0.01
C MET A 255 15.98 3.16 -1.23
N CYS A 256 15.44 4.36 -1.47
CA CYS A 256 15.94 5.30 -2.45
C CYS A 256 17.33 5.82 -2.06
N PHE A 257 18.37 5.01 -2.22
CA PHE A 257 19.72 5.58 -2.33
C PHE A 257 19.93 5.98 -3.78
N THR A 258 19.54 7.23 -4.08
CA THR A 258 20.18 8.10 -5.07
C THR A 258 20.96 7.39 -6.16
N THR A 259 20.28 7.01 -7.24
CA THR A 259 20.89 7.06 -8.57
C THR A 259 19.82 7.51 -9.55
N ASP A 260 20.10 8.54 -10.34
CA ASP A 260 19.29 9.09 -11.43
C ASP A 260 18.94 8.07 -12.55
N GLU A 261 19.12 6.78 -12.32
CA GLU A 261 18.82 5.72 -13.25
C GLU A 261 17.40 5.22 -13.02
N ALA A 262 16.49 5.67 -13.88
CA ALA A 262 15.11 5.24 -13.91
C ALA A 262 15.00 3.70 -13.96
N TYR A 263 14.14 3.14 -13.10
CA TYR A 263 13.76 1.73 -13.05
C TYR A 263 13.38 1.19 -14.43
N ASN A 264 14.08 0.17 -14.93
CA ASN A 264 13.78 -0.47 -16.22
C ASN A 264 13.07 -1.81 -15.99
N ILE A 265 11.81 -1.92 -16.42
CA ILE A 265 11.07 -3.17 -16.47
C ILE A 265 11.29 -3.79 -17.85
N GLU A 266 11.90 -4.97 -17.94
CA GLU A 266 12.12 -5.70 -19.19
C GLU A 266 11.30 -7.00 -19.21
N TYR A 267 10.66 -7.31 -20.33
CA TYR A 267 10.00 -8.60 -20.52
C TYR A 267 11.01 -9.66 -20.94
N ASN A 268 11.30 -10.62 -20.06
CA ASN A 268 12.07 -11.81 -20.41
C ASN A 268 11.16 -12.77 -21.19
N ARG A 269 11.46 -12.93 -22.49
CA ARG A 269 10.68 -13.80 -23.38
C ARG A 269 10.88 -15.29 -23.10
N ASP A 270 12.05 -15.68 -22.58
CA ASP A 270 12.37 -17.10 -22.35
C ASP A 270 11.67 -17.64 -21.10
N GLU A 271 11.41 -16.76 -20.13
CA GLU A 271 10.74 -17.08 -18.86
C GLU A 271 9.29 -16.56 -18.82
N GLU A 272 8.79 -16.00 -19.93
CA GLU A 272 7.49 -15.33 -20.09
C GLU A 272 7.15 -14.37 -18.94
N ARG A 273 8.13 -13.57 -18.50
CA ARG A 273 7.96 -12.78 -17.28
C ARG A 273 8.68 -11.43 -17.32
N PHE A 274 8.04 -10.40 -16.76
CA PHE A 274 8.63 -9.06 -16.62
C PHE A 274 9.62 -9.04 -15.47
N LEU A 275 10.90 -8.79 -15.72
CA LEU A 275 11.94 -8.63 -14.70
C LEU A 275 12.24 -7.14 -14.53
N LEU A 276 12.23 -6.65 -13.29
CA LEU A 276 12.84 -5.36 -12.97
C LEU A 276 14.35 -5.53 -13.17
N LYS A 277 14.96 -4.91 -14.19
CA LYS A 277 16.43 -4.93 -14.30
C LYS A 277 17.00 -3.83 -13.43
N ASN A 278 17.92 -4.25 -12.58
CA ASN A 278 18.85 -3.42 -11.81
C ASN A 278 18.26 -2.74 -10.57
N TYR A 279 17.80 -3.54 -9.62
CA TYR A 279 18.34 -3.31 -8.28
C TYR A 279 19.82 -3.68 -8.35
N GLN A 280 20.73 -2.88 -7.79
CA GLN A 280 22.20 -3.01 -7.91
C GLN A 280 22.77 -4.44 -7.71
N SER A 281 21.97 -5.37 -7.17
CA SER A 281 22.18 -6.83 -7.16
C SER A 281 20.95 -7.61 -7.70
N TYR A 282 21.20 -8.67 -8.48
CA TYR A 282 20.18 -9.66 -8.92
C TYR A 282 19.40 -10.24 -7.74
N TRP A 283 20.07 -10.52 -6.62
CA TRP A 283 19.43 -11.09 -5.44
C TRP A 283 18.43 -10.14 -4.78
N LEU A 284 18.75 -8.84 -4.71
CA LEU A 284 17.81 -7.84 -4.19
C LEU A 284 16.62 -7.66 -5.13
N THR A 285 16.83 -7.77 -6.43
CA THR A 285 15.75 -7.78 -7.42
C THR A 285 14.81 -8.96 -7.18
N CYS A 286 15.35 -10.19 -7.05
CA CYS A 286 14.57 -11.40 -6.76
C CYS A 286 13.83 -11.29 -5.42
N TRP A 287 14.48 -10.72 -4.40
CA TRP A 287 13.88 -10.48 -3.09
C TRP A 287 12.62 -9.61 -3.20
N CYS A 288 12.70 -8.49 -3.91
CA CYS A 288 11.58 -7.57 -4.09
C CYS A 288 10.46 -8.17 -4.94
N ASN A 289 10.81 -8.99 -5.94
CA ASN A 289 9.82 -9.76 -6.69
C ASN A 289 9.10 -10.78 -5.80
N GLY A 290 9.77 -11.30 -4.77
CA GLY A 290 9.18 -12.14 -3.73
C GLY A 290 8.08 -11.46 -2.91
N PHE A 291 7.93 -10.13 -2.99
CA PHE A 291 6.79 -9.38 -2.42
C PHE A 291 5.66 -9.12 -3.41
N GLY A 292 5.78 -9.65 -4.64
CA GLY A 292 4.73 -9.53 -5.64
C GLY A 292 4.64 -8.14 -6.27
N ASN A 293 5.74 -7.38 -6.26
CA ASN A 293 5.83 -6.05 -6.90
C ASN A 293 5.51 -6.10 -8.40
N ILE A 294 5.66 -7.26 -9.05
CA ILE A 294 5.27 -7.50 -10.44
C ILE A 294 4.16 -8.57 -10.47
N PRO A 295 2.93 -8.24 -10.90
CA PRO A 295 1.77 -9.12 -10.88
C PRO A 295 1.94 -10.51 -11.51
N HIS A 296 2.87 -10.62 -12.45
CA HIS A 296 3.13 -11.84 -13.23
C HIS A 296 4.38 -12.60 -12.77
N LEU A 297 5.06 -12.12 -11.72
CA LEU A 297 6.21 -12.77 -11.12
C LEU A 297 5.84 -13.38 -9.78
N SER A 298 5.62 -14.69 -9.79
CA SER A 298 5.92 -15.52 -8.63
C SER A 298 7.35 -16.05 -8.81
N PRO A 299 8.32 -15.70 -7.95
CA PRO A 299 9.62 -16.33 -8.07
C PRO A 299 9.48 -17.84 -7.86
N PRO A 300 10.22 -18.68 -8.59
CA PRO A 300 10.41 -20.07 -8.19
C PRO A 300 10.99 -20.07 -6.77
N GLU A 301 10.57 -21.04 -5.94
CA GLU A 301 11.01 -21.15 -4.52
C GLU A 301 10.39 -20.10 -3.56
N LEU A 302 9.15 -19.68 -3.81
CA LEU A 302 8.34 -18.83 -2.90
C LEU A 302 8.45 -19.18 -1.40
N GLY A 303 8.71 -20.45 -1.05
CA GLY A 303 8.81 -20.91 0.33
C GLY A 303 10.07 -20.49 1.09
N THR A 304 11.11 -19.96 0.44
CA THR A 304 12.42 -19.71 1.10
C THR A 304 12.80 -18.24 1.25
N HIS A 305 12.07 -17.30 0.63
CA HIS A 305 12.43 -15.89 0.58
C HIS A 305 11.21 -14.97 0.41
N GLY A 306 11.41 -13.64 0.46
CA GLY A 306 10.34 -12.67 0.28
C GLY A 306 9.46 -12.51 1.53
N TYR A 307 8.14 -12.42 1.35
CA TYR A 307 7.23 -12.25 2.49
C TYR A 307 7.02 -13.53 3.32
N VAL A 308 7.26 -14.73 2.76
CA VAL A 308 6.92 -16.00 3.43
C VAL A 308 7.64 -16.18 4.77
N PRO A 309 8.97 -16.00 4.88
CA PRO A 309 9.67 -16.12 6.15
C PRO A 309 9.14 -15.17 7.23
N ILE A 310 8.75 -13.96 6.82
CA ILE A 310 8.31 -12.90 7.73
C ILE A 310 6.85 -13.11 8.13
N ALA A 311 6.01 -13.57 7.20
CA ALA A 311 4.67 -14.01 7.52
C ALA A 311 4.67 -15.24 8.45
N ASN A 312 5.66 -16.12 8.36
CA ASN A 312 5.79 -17.21 9.34
C ASN A 312 6.27 -16.73 10.72
N PHE A 313 7.03 -15.64 10.78
CA PHE A 313 7.46 -15.04 12.03
C PHE A 313 6.33 -14.29 12.75
N LEU A 314 5.54 -13.54 11.99
CA LEU A 314 4.47 -12.65 12.48
C LEU A 314 3.18 -13.41 12.82
#